data_AF-A0AAQ0PPA1-F1
#
_entry.id   AF-A0AAQ0PPA1-F1
#
_cell.length_a   1.000
_cell.length_b   1.000
_cell.length_c   1.000
_cell.angle_alpha   90.00
_cell.angle_beta   90.00
_cell.angle_gamma   90.00
#
_symmetry.space_group_name_H-M   'P 1'
#
loop_
_entity.id
_entity.type
_entity.pdbx_description
1 polymer ?
#
loop_
_entity_poly.entity_id
_entity_poly.type
_entity_poly.pdbx_seq_one_letter_code
_entity_poly.pdbx_strand_id
1 'polypeptide(L)'
;MSSHHCRIVDGELWIENRRVCMPYPVDMFLLSGSNVLVRLEPSAGTIFNRNIFAVSKTGEVLWQIDESSHGTQADKPFMSLYRDENDQVVVGCWNGVTYAVDVENGKIRVIQFDR
;
A
#
# COMPACT_ATOMS: atom_id res chain seq x y z
N MET A 1 -0.61 13.46 -4.64
CA MET A 1 -2.05 13.14 -4.80
C MET A 1 -2.83 13.79 -3.67
N SER A 2 -4.02 14.34 -3.92
CA SER A 2 -4.86 14.99 -2.91
C SER A 2 -6.31 14.63 -3.19
N SER A 3 -7.04 14.20 -2.16
CA SER A 3 -8.50 14.29 -2.12
C SER A 3 -8.87 15.45 -1.18
N HIS A 4 -10.15 15.81 -1.06
CA HIS A 4 -10.57 16.85 -0.11
C HIS A 4 -10.20 16.56 1.36
N HIS A 5 -9.88 15.29 1.69
CA HIS A 5 -9.71 14.82 3.07
C HIS A 5 -8.36 14.13 3.33
N CYS A 6 -7.58 13.78 2.29
CA CYS A 6 -6.31 13.10 2.44
C CYS A 6 -5.24 13.72 1.54
N ARG A 7 -4.04 13.89 2.08
CA ARG A 7 -2.88 14.41 1.36
C ARG A 7 -1.58 13.83 1.91
N ILE A 8 -0.54 13.87 1.09
CA ILE A 8 0.83 13.58 1.50
C ILE A 8 1.62 14.88 1.47
N VAL A 9 2.35 15.18 2.54
CA VAL A 9 3.30 16.30 2.61
C VAL A 9 4.59 15.79 3.23
N ASP A 10 5.70 15.96 2.51
CA ASP A 10 7.04 15.55 2.94
C ASP A 10 7.12 14.08 3.42
N GLY A 11 6.39 13.19 2.74
CA GLY A 11 6.32 11.77 3.08
C GLY A 11 5.40 11.44 4.26
N GLU A 12 4.71 12.41 4.84
CA GLU A 12 3.74 12.18 5.91
C GLU A 12 2.32 12.11 5.34
N LEU A 13 1.55 11.10 5.75
CA LEU A 13 0.11 11.06 5.48
C LEU A 13 -0.62 12.00 6.43
N TRP A 14 -1.47 12.84 5.85
CA TRP A 14 -2.43 13.68 6.56
C TRP A 14 -3.84 13.26 6.19
N ILE A 15 -4.65 12.95 7.21
CA ILE A 15 -6.09 12.75 7.09
C ILE A 15 -6.75 13.91 7.83
N GLU A 16 -7.51 14.73 7.10
CA GLU A 16 -7.94 16.06 7.54
C GLU A 16 -6.71 16.89 7.97
N ASN A 17 -6.71 17.33 9.24
CA ASN A 17 -5.63 18.08 9.87
C ASN A 17 -4.80 17.21 10.84
N ARG A 18 -4.92 15.88 10.77
CA ARG A 18 -4.18 14.95 11.62
C ARG A 18 -3.11 14.23 10.82
N ARG A 19 -1.89 14.30 11.33
CA ARG A 19 -0.78 13.49 10.84
C ARG A 19 -0.95 12.05 11.30
N VAL A 20 -0.85 11.11 10.37
CA VAL A 20 -0.76 9.67 10.66
C VAL A 20 0.72 9.28 10.70
N CYS A 21 1.16 8.71 11.83
CA CYS A 21 2.54 8.29 11.98
C CYS A 21 2.75 6.94 11.28
N MET A 22 3.65 6.92 10.30
CA MET A 22 4.06 5.72 9.57
C MET A 22 5.54 5.43 9.83
N PRO A 23 5.98 4.16 9.80
CA PRO A 23 7.37 3.81 10.06
C PRO A 23 8.34 4.30 8.97
N TYR A 24 7.82 4.61 7.78
CA TYR A 24 8.57 5.11 6.62
C TYR A 24 7.74 6.15 5.86
N PRO A 25 8.37 6.95 4.99
CA PRO A 25 7.67 7.90 4.12
C PRO A 25 6.55 7.23 3.32
N VAL A 26 5.40 7.87 3.30
CA VAL A 26 4.26 7.52 2.45
C VAL A 26 4.50 8.16 1.09
N ASP A 27 4.58 7.35 0.04
CA ASP A 27 4.76 7.85 -1.32
C ASP A 27 3.41 8.06 -2.02
N MET A 28 2.43 7.21 -1.72
CA MET A 28 1.11 7.27 -2.30
C MET A 28 0.01 6.72 -1.39
N PHE A 29 -1.23 7.13 -1.67
CA PHE A 29 -2.42 6.59 -1.04
C PHE A 29 -3.53 6.32 -2.05
N LEU A 30 -4.41 5.38 -1.69
CA LEU A 30 -5.62 5.03 -2.41
C LEU A 30 -6.80 4.98 -1.43
N LEU A 31 -7.88 5.68 -1.75
CA LEU A 31 -9.11 5.62 -0.96
C LEU A 31 -9.94 4.41 -1.39
N SER A 32 -10.39 3.61 -0.42
CA SER A 32 -11.29 2.48 -0.65
C SER A 32 -12.28 2.36 0.50
N GLY A 33 -13.52 2.83 0.30
CA GLY A 33 -14.56 2.78 1.32
C GLY A 33 -14.20 3.58 2.58
N SER A 34 -14.06 2.88 3.72
CA SER A 34 -13.60 3.46 5.00
C SER A 34 -12.08 3.47 5.16
N ASN A 35 -11.35 2.84 4.25
CA ASN A 35 -9.92 2.61 4.38
C ASN A 35 -9.13 3.57 3.48
N VAL A 36 -8.04 4.09 4.03
CA VAL A 36 -6.98 4.78 3.30
C VAL A 36 -5.83 3.79 3.19
N LEU A 37 -5.66 3.22 2.00
CA LEU A 37 -4.51 2.36 1.72
C LEU A 37 -3.32 3.25 1.44
N VAL A 38 -2.19 2.96 2.07
CA VAL A 38 -0.94 3.70 1.86
C VAL A 38 0.17 2.75 1.48
N ARG A 39 0.97 3.16 0.51
CA ARG A 39 2.25 2.52 0.21
C ARG A 39 3.36 3.36 0.85
N LEU A 40 4.33 2.66 1.43
CA LEU A 40 5.50 3.26 2.03
C LEU A 40 6.73 3.01 1.15
N GLU A 41 7.63 3.99 1.13
CA GLU A 41 8.88 3.95 0.40
C GLU A 41 10.04 4.15 1.39
N PRO A 42 10.60 3.06 1.96
CA PRO A 42 11.76 3.16 2.84
C PRO A 42 13.01 3.57 2.04
N SER A 43 14.07 3.99 2.74
CA SER A 43 15.34 4.31 2.09
C SER A 43 15.96 3.07 1.42
N ALA A 44 16.63 3.29 0.29
CA ALA A 44 17.29 2.23 -0.48
C ALA A 44 18.17 1.32 0.40
N GLY A 45 18.05 0.01 0.20
CA GLY A 45 18.74 -1.01 0.99
C GLY A 45 17.98 -1.49 2.24
N THR A 46 16.84 -0.88 2.56
CA THR A 46 15.96 -1.35 3.66
C THR A 46 14.96 -2.38 3.14
N ILE A 47 15.03 -3.61 3.63
CA ILE A 47 14.06 -4.65 3.30
C ILE A 47 12.77 -4.41 4.07
N PHE A 48 11.69 -4.11 3.36
CA PHE A 48 10.37 -3.89 3.95
C PHE A 48 9.25 -4.34 3.01
N ASN A 49 9.19 -5.64 2.72
CA ASN A 49 8.32 -6.19 1.67
C ASN A 49 6.83 -5.92 1.89
N ARG A 50 6.40 -5.87 3.15
CA ARG A 50 5.02 -5.59 3.56
C ARG A 50 4.77 -4.08 3.64
N ASN A 51 5.12 -3.33 2.60
CA ASN A 51 5.12 -1.86 2.60
C ASN A 51 3.76 -1.20 2.34
N ILE A 52 2.65 -1.94 2.40
CA ILE A 52 1.31 -1.38 2.24
C ILE A 52 0.50 -1.58 3.53
N PHE A 53 -0.19 -0.53 3.96
CA PHE A 53 -1.04 -0.52 5.15
C PHE A 53 -2.45 -0.03 4.80
N ALA A 54 -3.45 -0.54 5.51
CA ALA A 54 -4.73 0.13 5.62
C ALA A 54 -4.78 0.98 6.89
N VAL A 55 -5.28 2.19 6.73
CA VAL A 55 -5.52 3.14 7.80
C VAL A 55 -6.99 3.52 7.81
N SER A 56 -7.59 3.64 8.98
CA SER A 56 -8.94 4.19 9.13
C SER A 56 -8.95 5.69 8.81
N LYS A 57 -10.14 6.25 8.59
CA LYS A 57 -10.31 7.72 8.47
C LYS A 57 -9.94 8.50 9.75
N THR A 58 -9.76 7.82 10.89
CA THR A 58 -9.29 8.44 12.13
C THR A 58 -7.77 8.38 12.30
N GLY A 59 -7.06 7.69 11.40
CA GLY A 59 -5.61 7.56 11.41
C GLY A 59 -5.09 6.30 12.11
N GLU A 60 -5.95 5.33 12.42
CA GLU A 60 -5.56 4.08 13.06
C GLU A 60 -5.12 3.06 12.03
N VAL A 61 -4.00 2.36 12.27
CA VAL A 61 -3.55 1.26 11.43
C VAL A 61 -4.48 0.06 11.65
N LEU A 62 -5.11 -0.41 10.59
CA LEU A 62 -6.04 -1.55 10.62
C LEU A 62 -5.32 -2.86 10.34
N TRP A 63 -4.51 -2.88 9.29
CA TRP A 63 -3.72 -4.04 8.89
C TRP A 63 -2.52 -3.63 8.04
N GLN A 64 -1.60 -4.58 7.88
CA GLN A 64 -0.45 -4.50 6.98
C GLN A 64 -0.57 -5.65 5.97
N ILE A 65 -0.33 -5.35 4.69
CA ILE A 65 -0.49 -6.31 3.58
C ILE A 65 0.31 -7.60 3.84
N ASP A 66 -0.18 -8.73 3.33
CA ASP A 66 0.61 -9.95 3.30
C ASP A 66 1.86 -9.79 2.42
N GLU A 67 2.93 -10.49 2.78
CA GLU A 67 4.12 -10.54 1.93
C GLU A 67 3.85 -11.41 0.70
N SER A 68 4.46 -11.04 -0.43
CA SER A 68 4.48 -11.91 -1.60
C SER A 68 5.12 -13.27 -1.29
N SER A 69 4.40 -14.35 -1.59
CA SER A 69 4.89 -15.73 -1.47
C SER A 69 5.76 -16.18 -2.64
N HIS A 70 5.99 -15.30 -3.63
CA HIS A 70 6.69 -15.62 -4.88
C HIS A 70 8.05 -14.94 -4.96
N GLY A 71 8.92 -15.46 -5.84
CA GLY A 71 10.30 -15.00 -5.99
C GLY A 71 11.25 -15.62 -4.98
N THR A 72 12.54 -15.57 -5.27
CA THR A 72 13.63 -16.06 -4.40
C THR A 72 14.40 -14.93 -3.74
N GLN A 73 14.16 -13.69 -4.16
CA GLN A 73 14.80 -12.50 -3.63
C GLN A 73 14.26 -12.17 -2.23
N ALA A 74 15.17 -11.81 -1.33
CA ALA A 74 14.82 -11.39 0.02
C ALA A 74 14.08 -10.05 0.01
N ASP A 75 14.51 -9.12 -0.84
CA ASP A 75 13.89 -7.81 -1.04
C ASP A 75 12.94 -7.87 -2.24
N LYS A 76 11.65 -7.64 -1.99
CA LYS A 76 10.56 -7.70 -2.97
C LYS A 76 9.36 -6.85 -2.50
N PRO A 77 9.53 -5.52 -2.38
CA PRO A 77 8.45 -4.64 -1.97
C PRO A 77 7.36 -4.54 -3.04
N PHE A 78 6.18 -4.07 -2.62
CA PHE A 78 5.15 -3.66 -3.58
C PHE A 78 5.52 -2.30 -4.16
N MET A 79 5.55 -2.24 -5.49
CA MET A 79 5.99 -1.09 -6.29
C MET A 79 4.82 -0.26 -6.80
N SER A 80 3.61 -0.82 -6.80
CA SER A 80 2.41 -0.11 -7.23
C SER A 80 1.21 -0.45 -6.34
N LEU A 81 0.28 0.49 -6.26
CA LEU A 81 -1.00 0.36 -5.59
C LEU A 81 -2.01 1.14 -6.40
N TYR A 82 -3.01 0.50 -6.99
CA TYR A 82 -4.00 1.20 -7.79
C TYR A 82 -5.34 0.47 -7.77
N ARG A 83 -6.33 1.11 -8.36
CA ARG A 83 -7.66 0.54 -8.58
C ARG A 83 -7.84 0.28 -10.06
N ASP A 84 -8.21 -0.95 -10.41
CA ASP A 84 -8.43 -1.33 -11.80
C ASP A 84 -9.83 -0.93 -12.30
N GLU A 85 -10.15 -1.29 -13.54
CA GLU A 85 -11.43 -1.02 -14.19
C GLU A 85 -12.63 -1.75 -13.56
N ASN A 86 -12.38 -2.77 -12.73
CA ASN A 86 -13.39 -3.56 -12.02
C ASN A 86 -13.52 -3.14 -10.54
N ASP A 87 -13.01 -1.97 -10.17
CA ASP A 87 -12.98 -1.44 -8.79
C ASP A 87 -12.14 -2.29 -7.81
N GLN A 88 -11.31 -3.19 -8.32
CA GLN A 88 -10.44 -4.04 -7.52
C GLN A 88 -9.17 -3.28 -7.13
N VAL A 89 -8.73 -3.44 -5.87
CA VAL A 89 -7.42 -2.94 -5.45
C VAL A 89 -6.35 -3.91 -5.91
N VAL A 90 -5.39 -3.39 -6.68
CA VAL A 90 -4.32 -4.14 -7.30
C VAL A 90 -2.97 -3.60 -6.85
N VAL A 91 -2.03 -4.52 -6.61
CA VAL A 91 -0.64 -4.19 -6.25
C VAL A 91 0.33 -5.00 -7.12
N GLY A 92 1.33 -4.32 -7.66
CA GLY A 92 2.45 -4.95 -8.37
C GLY A 92 3.62 -5.11 -7.40
N CYS A 93 4.17 -6.31 -7.32
CA CYS A 93 5.37 -6.59 -6.53
C CYS A 93 6.61 -6.53 -7.43
N TRP A 94 7.74 -6.11 -6.87
CA TRP A 94 9.02 -6.04 -7.59
C TRP A 94 9.45 -7.38 -8.21
N ASN A 95 8.97 -8.51 -7.69
CA ASN A 95 9.24 -9.84 -8.23
C ASN A 95 8.48 -10.15 -9.54
N GLY A 96 7.78 -9.17 -10.13
CA GLY A 96 7.02 -9.34 -11.37
C GLY A 96 5.68 -10.06 -11.20
N VAL A 97 5.15 -10.11 -9.98
CA VAL A 97 3.81 -10.69 -9.72
C VAL A 97 2.86 -9.59 -9.30
N THR A 98 1.69 -9.60 -9.93
CA THR A 98 0.59 -8.67 -9.62
C THR A 98 -0.50 -9.41 -8.84
N TYR A 99 -1.00 -8.75 -7.80
CA TYR A 99 -1.98 -9.30 -6.87
C TYR A 99 -3.21 -8.42 -6.74
N ALA A 100 -4.35 -9.05 -6.53
CA ALA A 100 -5.52 -8.40 -5.96
C ALA A 100 -5.43 -8.41 -4.44
N VAL A 101 -5.84 -7.31 -3.81
CA VAL A 101 -5.85 -7.15 -2.35
C VAL A 101 -7.28 -7.24 -1.83
N ASP A 102 -7.49 -8.04 -0.79
CA ASP A 102 -8.67 -7.96 0.05
C ASP A 102 -8.53 -6.77 1.01
N VAL A 103 -9.33 -5.73 0.77
CA VAL A 103 -9.24 -4.45 1.49
C VAL A 103 -9.61 -4.57 2.96
N GLU A 104 -10.33 -5.61 3.36
CA GLU A 104 -10.76 -5.79 4.74
C GLU A 104 -9.66 -6.36 5.64
N ASN A 105 -8.70 -7.09 5.07
CA ASN A 105 -7.71 -7.83 5.86
C ASN A 105 -6.28 -7.84 5.31
N GLY A 106 -6.04 -7.25 4.13
CA GLY A 106 -4.70 -7.16 3.54
C GLY A 106 -4.19 -8.45 2.89
N LYS A 107 -5.02 -9.49 2.79
CA LYS A 107 -4.66 -10.71 2.07
C LYS A 107 -4.55 -10.45 0.58
N ILE A 108 -3.65 -11.18 -0.06
CA ILE A 108 -3.39 -11.06 -1.49
C ILE A 108 -3.71 -12.36 -2.22
N ARG A 109 -4.20 -12.24 -3.46
CA ARG A 109 -4.30 -13.37 -4.40
C ARG A 109 -3.64 -12.99 -5.71
N VAL A 110 -2.93 -13.94 -6.31
CA VAL A 110 -2.28 -13.74 -7.61
C VAL A 110 -3.36 -13.49 -8.67
N ILE A 111 -3.14 -12.48 -9.51
CA ILE A 111 -3.96 -12.24 -10.70
C ILE A 111 -3.16 -12.29 -11.99
N GLN A 112 -1.86 -11.97 -11.95
CA GLN A 112 -1.00 -11.99 -13.13
C GLN A 112 0.47 -12.19 -12.74
N PHE A 113 1.20 -12.90 -13.61
CA PHE A 113 2.65 -12.88 -13.67
C PHE A 113 3.06 -12.01 -14.86
N ASP A 114 3.98 -11.08 -14.63
CA ASP A 114 4.59 -10.31 -15.70
C ASP A 114 5.28 -11.28 -16.66
N ARG A 115 5.04 -11.08 -17.96
CA ARG A 115 5.55 -11.94 -19.04
C ARG A 115 6.93 -11.50 -19.50
#